data_AF-A0A7C1SDT2-F1
#
_entry.id   AF-A0A7C1SDT2-F1
#
_cell.length_a   1.000
_cell.length_b   1.000
_cell.length_c   1.000
_cell.angle_alpha   90.00
_cell.angle_beta   90.00
_cell.angle_gamma   90.00
#
_symmetry.space_group_name_H-M   'P 1'
#
loop_
_entity.id
_entity.type
_entity.pdbx_description
1 polymer ?
#
loop_
_entity_poly.entity_id
_entity_poly.type
_entity_poly.pdbx_seq_one_letter_code
_entity_poly.pdbx_strand_id
1 'polypeptide(L)'
;MLPVKNCKSRRIKEACPPSLCQRQCRRGFSMIEVVFSVFIMSVGLVATVGLILSSINNSIDSRNHTIASQLAQEGLELVRNIRDNNWASGAPGGSFDRLSQNSFCRINYNDDLSAWSTANDCSLGASVDPYVLSYTGNYYQWENLPANKTKFARRIKIEEEDGGETRKVSSIVSWNNKYIDVGSCTTSNECVYAEAKLTKWDE
;
A
#
# COMPACT_ATOMS: atom_id res chain seq x y z
N MET A 1 -25.04 -26.85 38.12
CA MET A 1 -26.42 -26.38 38.34
C MET A 1 -26.59 -26.16 39.84
N LEU A 2 -26.40 -24.93 40.33
CA LEU A 2 -26.51 -24.62 41.77
C LEU A 2 -27.97 -24.26 42.09
N PRO A 3 -28.54 -24.78 43.19
CA PRO A 3 -29.95 -24.54 43.51
C PRO A 3 -30.13 -23.10 43.98
N VAL A 4 -30.99 -22.38 43.27
CA VAL A 4 -31.51 -21.07 43.68
C VAL A 4 -32.25 -21.27 45.01
N LYS A 5 -31.73 -20.67 46.10
CA LYS A 5 -32.36 -20.75 47.42
C LYS A 5 -33.79 -20.21 47.35
N ASN A 6 -34.75 -21.08 47.66
CA ASN A 6 -36.16 -20.77 47.79
C ASN A 6 -36.37 -19.60 48.75
N CYS A 7 -37.04 -18.56 48.26
CA CYS A 7 -37.61 -17.50 49.09
C CYS A 7 -38.76 -18.10 49.90
N LYS A 8 -38.46 -18.69 51.08
CA LYS A 8 -39.48 -19.18 52.00
C LYS A 8 -40.26 -17.98 52.56
N SER A 9 -41.43 -17.74 51.99
CA SER A 9 -42.49 -16.94 52.60
C SER A 9 -42.86 -17.57 53.96
N ARG A 10 -42.37 -17.00 55.06
CA ARG A 10 -42.94 -17.26 56.39
C ARG A 10 -44.34 -16.67 56.40
N ARG A 11 -45.35 -17.51 56.63
CA ARG A 11 -46.73 -17.09 56.89
C ARG A 11 -46.72 -16.12 58.07
N ILE A 12 -46.95 -14.83 57.80
CA ILE A 12 -47.44 -13.90 58.80
C ILE A 12 -48.95 -13.85 58.56
N LYS A 13 -49.71 -14.40 59.52
CA LYS A 13 -51.17 -14.35 59.54
C LYS A 13 -51.61 -13.00 60.13
N GLU A 14 -51.34 -11.90 59.44
CA GLU A 14 -52.00 -10.61 59.74
C GLU A 14 -52.31 -9.90 58.41
N ALA A 15 -53.53 -9.37 58.34
CA ALA A 15 -54.21 -8.96 57.13
C ALA A 15 -53.46 -7.85 56.35
N CYS A 16 -53.05 -8.16 55.12
CA CYS A 16 -52.61 -7.17 54.14
C CYS A 16 -53.57 -7.24 52.93
N PRO A 17 -54.18 -6.13 52.49
CA PRO A 17 -55.14 -6.13 51.40
C PRO A 17 -54.50 -6.55 50.06
N PRO A 18 -55.23 -7.28 49.19
CA PRO A 18 -54.65 -8.04 48.07
C PRO A 18 -54.19 -7.19 46.86
N SER A 19 -54.28 -5.85 46.90
CA SER A 19 -54.04 -5.02 45.71
C SER A 19 -52.65 -4.36 45.60
N LEU A 20 -51.77 -4.41 46.61
CA LEU A 20 -50.54 -3.58 46.58
C LEU A 20 -49.24 -4.21 47.13
N CYS A 21 -49.15 -5.53 47.30
CA CYS A 21 -47.90 -6.15 47.80
C CYS A 21 -47.32 -7.20 46.84
N GLN A 22 -47.01 -6.80 45.61
CA GLN A 22 -46.01 -7.51 44.81
C GLN A 22 -44.62 -7.06 45.25
N ARG A 23 -44.07 -7.69 46.30
CA ARG A 23 -42.61 -7.65 46.53
C ARG A 23 -41.92 -8.39 45.40
N GLN A 24 -41.54 -7.67 44.34
CA GLN A 24 -40.55 -8.17 43.39
C GLN A 24 -39.25 -8.41 44.17
N CYS A 25 -38.93 -9.67 44.41
CA CYS A 25 -37.61 -10.06 44.91
C CYS A 25 -36.59 -9.68 43.82
N ARG A 26 -35.93 -8.53 43.99
CA ARG A 26 -34.79 -8.16 43.16
C ARG A 26 -33.70 -9.20 43.38
N ARG A 27 -33.52 -10.10 42.42
CA ARG A 27 -32.41 -11.06 42.42
C ARG A 27 -31.12 -10.25 42.28
N GLY A 28 -30.24 -10.35 43.28
CA GLY A 28 -28.87 -9.83 43.17
C GLY A 28 -28.02 -10.73 42.28
N PHE A 29 -26.97 -10.17 41.69
CA PHE A 29 -26.00 -10.91 40.89
C PHE A 29 -25.18 -11.85 41.78
N SER A 30 -24.85 -13.04 41.26
CA SER A 30 -23.94 -13.95 41.94
C SER A 30 -22.49 -13.53 41.69
N MET A 31 -21.58 -13.68 42.67
CA MET A 31 -20.15 -13.36 42.49
C MET A 31 -19.52 -14.11 41.30
N ILE A 32 -19.93 -15.38 41.09
CA ILE A 32 -19.45 -16.19 39.96
C ILE A 32 -19.90 -15.62 38.62
N GLU A 33 -21.08 -15.01 38.56
CA GLU A 33 -21.63 -14.40 37.35
C GLU A 33 -20.79 -13.18 36.95
N VAL A 34 -20.40 -12.35 37.91
CA VAL A 34 -19.50 -11.20 37.68
C VAL A 34 -18.13 -11.66 37.17
N VAL A 35 -17.55 -12.71 37.76
CA VAL A 35 -16.26 -13.26 37.31
C VAL A 35 -16.34 -13.75 35.87
N PHE A 36 -17.40 -14.47 35.51
CA PHE A 36 -17.61 -14.90 34.13
C PHE A 36 -17.88 -13.73 33.18
N SER A 37 -18.62 -12.70 33.59
CA SER A 37 -18.85 -11.50 32.77
C SER A 37 -17.55 -10.76 32.48
N VAL A 38 -16.69 -10.54 33.49
CA VAL A 38 -15.39 -9.90 33.31
C VAL A 38 -14.48 -10.76 32.44
N PHE A 39 -14.52 -12.09 32.61
CA PHE A 39 -13.77 -13.01 31.76
C PHE A 39 -14.17 -12.87 30.29
N ILE A 40 -15.46 -12.98 29.95
CA ILE A 40 -15.95 -12.83 28.57
C ILE A 40 -15.64 -11.44 28.01
N MET A 41 -15.81 -10.40 28.83
CA MET A 41 -15.50 -9.01 28.44
C MET A 41 -14.00 -8.85 28.11
N SER A 42 -13.12 -9.43 28.92
CA SER A 42 -11.68 -9.35 28.70
C SER A 42 -11.25 -10.04 27.40
N VAL A 43 -11.80 -11.23 27.11
CA VAL A 43 -11.56 -11.96 25.86
C VAL A 43 -12.08 -11.16 24.67
N GLY A 44 -13.28 -10.60 24.78
CA GLY A 44 -13.88 -9.74 23.75
C GLY A 44 -13.01 -8.53 23.44
N LEU A 45 -12.45 -7.88 24.47
CA LEU A 45 -11.59 -6.71 24.31
C LEU A 45 -10.27 -7.05 23.59
N VAL A 46 -9.64 -8.18 23.91
CA VAL A 46 -8.42 -8.62 23.21
C VAL A 46 -8.72 -8.91 21.74
N ALA A 47 -9.85 -9.57 21.44
CA ALA A 47 -10.26 -9.86 20.08
C ALA A 47 -10.54 -8.59 19.25
N THR A 48 -11.21 -7.60 19.82
CA THR A 48 -11.48 -6.32 19.13
C THR A 48 -10.20 -5.54 18.86
N VAL A 49 -9.28 -5.48 19.82
CA VAL A 49 -7.96 -4.84 19.61
C VAL A 49 -7.19 -5.53 18.49
N GLY A 50 -7.18 -6.87 18.44
CA GLY A 50 -6.53 -7.62 17.37
C GLY A 50 -7.09 -7.28 15.98
N LEU A 51 -8.42 -7.17 15.87
CA LEU A 51 -9.07 -6.78 14.62
C LEU A 51 -8.73 -5.35 14.20
N ILE A 52 -8.69 -4.40 15.16
CA ILE A 52 -8.32 -3.01 14.90
C ILE A 52 -6.90 -2.93 14.35
N LEU A 53 -5.94 -3.64 14.96
CA LEU A 53 -4.55 -3.65 14.50
C LEU A 53 -4.42 -4.22 13.08
N SER A 54 -5.13 -5.32 12.78
CA SER A 54 -5.17 -5.88 11.44
C SER A 54 -5.75 -4.90 10.41
N SER A 55 -6.84 -4.21 10.78
CA SER A 55 -7.46 -3.20 9.92
C SER A 55 -6.53 -2.02 9.63
N ILE A 56 -5.75 -1.57 10.61
CA ILE A 56 -4.76 -0.49 10.43
C ILE A 56 -3.67 -0.92 9.45
N ASN A 57 -3.12 -2.13 9.61
CA ASN A 57 -2.08 -2.64 8.70
C ASN A 57 -2.61 -2.74 7.26
N ASN A 58 -3.81 -3.31 7.07
CA ASN A 58 -4.45 -3.38 5.75
C ASN A 58 -4.69 -1.99 5.14
N SER A 59 -5.03 -0.99 5.96
CA SER A 59 -5.21 0.39 5.50
C SER A 59 -3.88 1.01 5.05
N ILE A 60 -2.79 0.77 5.78
CA ILE A 60 -1.44 1.21 5.41
C ILE A 60 -1.01 0.55 4.09
N ASP A 61 -1.24 -0.75 3.93
CA ASP A 61 -0.87 -1.48 2.71
C ASP A 61 -1.68 -1.02 1.50
N SER A 62 -2.99 -0.81 1.67
CA SER A 62 -3.86 -0.24 0.63
C SER A 62 -3.40 1.17 0.22
N ARG A 63 -3.01 2.01 1.19
CA ARG A 63 -2.44 3.33 0.92
C ARG A 63 -1.13 3.24 0.15
N ASN A 64 -0.21 2.36 0.56
CA ASN A 64 1.08 2.18 -0.13
C ASN A 64 0.88 1.67 -1.55
N HIS A 65 -0.05 0.73 -1.75
CA HIS A 65 -0.40 0.21 -3.06
C HIS A 65 -0.93 1.31 -3.98
N THR A 66 -1.77 2.21 -3.45
CA THR A 66 -2.30 3.36 -4.21
C THR A 66 -1.21 4.36 -4.58
N ILE A 67 -0.29 4.67 -3.66
CA ILE A 67 0.84 5.55 -3.96
C ILE A 67 1.75 4.89 -5.01
N ALA A 68 2.09 3.61 -4.83
CA ALA A 68 2.94 2.88 -5.76
C ALA A 68 2.34 2.76 -7.15
N SER A 69 1.02 2.56 -7.27
CA SER A 69 0.35 2.52 -8.57
C SER A 69 0.36 3.87 -9.29
N GLN A 70 0.18 4.97 -8.56
CA GLN A 70 0.31 6.32 -9.09
C GLN A 70 1.74 6.61 -9.56
N LEU A 71 2.76 6.23 -8.77
CA LEU A 71 4.17 6.38 -9.13
C LEU A 71 4.56 5.53 -10.34
N ALA A 72 3.98 4.34 -10.46
CA ALA A 72 4.18 3.47 -11.62
C ALA A 72 3.61 4.11 -12.89
N GLN A 73 2.37 4.62 -12.82
CA GLN A 73 1.74 5.34 -13.93
C GLN A 73 2.54 6.60 -14.30
N GLU A 74 2.93 7.41 -13.32
CA GLU A 74 3.76 8.60 -13.53
C GLU A 74 5.05 8.24 -14.29
N GLY A 75 5.77 7.20 -13.84
CA GLY A 75 6.99 6.77 -14.53
C GLY A 75 6.77 6.40 -16.00
N LEU A 76 5.61 5.83 -16.33
CA LEU A 76 5.25 5.52 -17.72
C LEU A 76 4.94 6.79 -18.53
N GLU A 77 4.24 7.76 -17.94
CA GLU A 77 3.99 9.06 -18.58
C GLU A 77 5.28 9.84 -18.82
N LEU A 78 6.26 9.76 -17.91
CA LEU A 78 7.58 10.38 -18.11
C LEU A 78 8.30 9.79 -19.33
N VAL A 79 8.26 8.47 -19.52
CA VAL A 79 8.84 7.83 -20.71
C VAL A 79 8.10 8.25 -21.99
N ARG A 80 6.77 8.37 -21.96
CA ARG A 80 6.00 8.90 -23.10
C ARG A 80 6.36 10.34 -23.40
N ASN A 81 6.51 11.17 -22.38
CA ASN A 81 6.91 12.56 -22.51
C ASN A 81 8.29 12.68 -23.20
N ILE A 82 9.26 11.84 -22.81
CA ILE A 82 10.56 11.77 -23.49
C ILE A 82 10.38 11.42 -24.98
N ARG A 83 9.62 10.36 -25.28
CA ARG A 83 9.37 9.91 -26.66
C ARG A 83 8.73 11.01 -27.51
N ASP A 84 7.69 11.64 -26.98
CA ASP A 84 6.89 12.64 -27.70
C ASP A 84 7.72 13.91 -27.93
N ASN A 85 8.55 14.32 -26.96
CA ASN A 85 9.50 15.42 -27.15
C ASN A 85 10.58 15.08 -28.18
N ASN A 86 11.14 13.87 -28.14
CA ASN A 86 12.16 13.46 -29.11
C ASN A 86 11.62 13.52 -30.55
N TRP A 87 10.39 13.04 -30.76
CA TRP A 87 9.70 13.14 -32.05
C TRP A 87 9.48 14.61 -32.45
N ALA A 88 8.92 15.43 -31.55
CA ALA A 88 8.65 16.83 -31.81
C ALA A 88 9.91 17.66 -32.12
N SER A 89 11.05 17.33 -31.49
CA SER A 89 12.32 18.02 -31.72
C SER A 89 13.12 17.49 -32.91
N GLY A 90 12.70 16.39 -33.54
CA GLY A 90 13.46 15.72 -34.59
C GLY A 90 14.81 15.20 -34.07
N ALA A 91 14.81 14.54 -32.91
CA ALA A 91 16.02 14.04 -32.28
C ALA A 91 16.79 13.08 -33.22
N PRO A 92 18.14 13.07 -33.21
CA PRO A 92 18.93 12.24 -34.12
C PRO A 92 18.61 10.74 -34.07
N GLY A 93 18.19 10.23 -32.90
CA GLY A 93 17.75 8.85 -32.68
C GLY A 93 16.25 8.60 -32.89
N GLY A 94 15.52 9.57 -33.45
CA GLY A 94 14.07 9.52 -33.65
C GLY A 94 13.26 9.50 -32.35
N SER A 95 12.04 8.97 -32.40
CA SER A 95 11.12 8.90 -31.25
C SER A 95 11.72 8.21 -30.02
N PHE A 96 12.63 7.25 -30.23
CA PHE A 96 13.27 6.47 -29.16
C PHE A 96 14.69 6.94 -28.83
N ASP A 97 15.07 8.16 -29.23
CA ASP A 97 16.36 8.71 -28.82
C ASP A 97 16.51 8.65 -27.29
N ARG A 98 17.65 8.14 -26.82
CA ARG A 98 17.97 7.91 -25.39
C ARG A 98 17.06 6.89 -24.66
N LEU A 99 15.93 6.47 -25.24
CA LEU A 99 15.07 5.38 -24.75
C LEU A 99 15.57 4.01 -25.24
N SER A 100 16.88 3.85 -25.38
CA SER A 100 17.49 2.60 -25.82
C SER A 100 18.09 1.84 -24.64
N GLN A 101 17.92 0.51 -24.73
CA GLN A 101 18.56 -0.56 -23.99
C GLN A 101 17.84 -1.17 -22.78
N ASN A 102 18.01 -2.49 -22.77
CA ASN A 102 17.60 -3.58 -21.87
C ASN A 102 18.14 -3.41 -20.43
N SER A 103 17.95 -2.23 -19.87
CA SER A 103 18.47 -1.78 -18.58
C SER A 103 17.34 -1.18 -17.74
N PHE A 104 17.61 -1.09 -16.44
CA PHE A 104 16.75 -0.36 -15.53
C PHE A 104 17.20 1.09 -15.46
N CYS A 105 16.24 1.99 -15.57
CA CYS A 105 16.44 3.42 -15.52
C CYS A 105 15.68 4.04 -14.36
N ARG A 106 16.19 5.17 -13.88
CA ARG A 106 15.44 6.15 -13.10
C ARG A 106 15.14 7.36 -13.98
N ILE A 107 14.01 8.00 -13.72
CA ILE A 107 13.58 9.22 -14.40
C ILE A 107 12.83 10.04 -13.37
N ASN A 108 13.06 11.35 -13.31
CA ASN A 108 12.29 12.31 -12.50
C ASN A 108 11.36 13.15 -13.36
N TYR A 109 10.35 13.75 -12.72
CA TYR A 109 9.42 14.64 -13.41
C TYR A 109 10.06 15.96 -13.90
N ASN A 110 11.19 16.35 -13.28
CA ASN A 110 11.92 17.58 -13.55
C ASN A 110 13.28 17.31 -14.21
N ASP A 111 13.53 16.09 -14.67
CA ASP A 111 14.76 15.81 -15.41
C ASP A 111 14.75 16.64 -16.69
N ASP A 112 15.80 17.42 -16.89
CA ASP A 112 16.06 18.04 -18.17
C ASP A 112 16.39 16.92 -19.16
N LEU A 113 15.58 16.77 -20.20
CA LEU A 113 15.74 15.76 -21.24
C LEU A 113 17.14 15.82 -21.88
N SER A 114 17.77 17.00 -21.88
CA SER A 114 19.15 17.19 -22.37
C SER A 114 20.21 16.62 -21.41
N ALA A 115 19.92 16.54 -20.12
CA ALA A 115 20.81 16.00 -19.08
C ALA A 115 20.57 14.50 -18.83
N TRP A 116 19.34 14.00 -19.02
CA TRP A 116 19.02 12.59 -18.82
C TRP A 116 19.81 11.70 -19.77
N SER A 117 20.57 10.74 -19.26
CA SER A 117 21.46 9.94 -20.10
C SER A 117 21.50 8.48 -19.66
N THR A 118 21.59 7.58 -20.64
CA THR A 118 21.69 6.14 -20.39
C THR A 118 22.89 5.79 -19.49
N ALA A 119 23.98 6.57 -19.55
CA ALA A 119 25.17 6.32 -18.75
C ALA A 119 25.00 6.64 -17.25
N ASN A 120 24.19 7.64 -16.90
CA ASN A 120 24.08 8.15 -15.53
C ASN A 120 22.75 7.82 -14.86
N ASP A 121 21.72 7.49 -15.65
CA ASP A 121 20.35 7.29 -15.17
C ASP A 121 19.81 5.91 -15.53
N CYS A 122 20.48 5.19 -16.41
CA CYS A 122 20.22 3.78 -16.69
C CYS A 122 21.43 2.91 -16.28
N SER A 123 21.18 1.61 -16.14
CA SER A 123 22.22 0.60 -15.86
C SER A 123 22.93 0.79 -14.52
N LEU A 124 22.22 1.32 -13.50
CA LEU A 124 22.74 1.68 -12.17
C LEU A 124 23.10 0.48 -11.26
N GLY A 125 23.23 -0.72 -11.84
CA GLY A 125 23.50 -1.97 -11.13
C GLY A 125 22.25 -2.57 -10.47
N ALA A 126 22.48 -3.65 -9.70
CA ALA A 126 21.42 -4.46 -9.08
C ALA A 126 20.99 -3.99 -7.69
N SER A 127 21.56 -2.88 -7.16
CA SER A 127 21.11 -2.31 -5.90
C SER A 127 19.77 -1.58 -6.06
N VAL A 128 18.95 -1.56 -5.01
CA VAL A 128 17.68 -0.82 -4.96
C VAL A 128 17.92 0.67 -4.67
N ASP A 129 19.00 1.00 -3.94
CA ASP A 129 19.34 2.36 -3.52
C ASP A 129 19.28 3.43 -4.63
N PRO A 130 19.80 3.20 -5.86
CA PRO A 130 19.73 4.20 -6.92
C PRO A 130 18.32 4.48 -7.46
N TYR A 131 17.34 3.65 -7.11
CA TYR A 131 15.95 3.75 -7.55
C TYR A 131 15.00 4.26 -6.45
N VAL A 132 15.51 4.44 -5.22
CA VAL A 132 14.73 4.94 -4.09
C VAL A 132 14.33 6.40 -4.34
N LEU A 133 13.05 6.68 -4.16
CA LEU A 133 12.47 8.01 -4.28
C LEU A 133 12.51 8.73 -2.93
N SER A 134 12.86 10.00 -2.96
CA SER A 134 12.70 10.96 -1.87
C SER A 134 11.42 11.77 -2.05
N TYR A 135 10.84 12.23 -0.95
CA TYR A 135 9.65 13.09 -0.98
C TYR A 135 10.03 14.54 -0.67
N THR A 136 10.10 15.37 -1.71
CA THR A 136 10.53 16.77 -1.62
C THR A 136 9.61 17.65 -2.46
N GLY A 137 9.22 18.81 -1.92
CA GLY A 137 8.41 19.78 -2.67
C GLY A 137 7.06 19.25 -3.13
N ASN A 138 6.46 18.32 -2.38
CA ASN A 138 5.22 17.57 -2.69
C ASN A 138 5.33 16.51 -3.81
N TYR A 139 6.52 16.27 -4.34
CA TYR A 139 6.75 15.27 -5.38
C TYR A 139 7.62 14.13 -4.87
N TYR A 140 7.41 12.95 -5.45
CA TYR A 140 8.35 11.84 -5.31
C TYR A 140 9.37 11.94 -6.44
N GLN A 141 10.65 12.05 -6.07
CA GLN A 141 11.74 12.19 -7.02
C GLN A 141 12.98 11.50 -6.49
N TRP A 142 13.80 10.98 -7.37
CA TRP A 142 15.13 10.55 -7.03
C TRP A 142 16.00 11.78 -6.73
N GLU A 143 16.69 11.75 -5.60
CA GLU A 143 17.71 12.72 -5.22
C GLU A 143 18.93 11.99 -4.69
N ASN A 144 20.12 12.50 -5.00
CA ASN A 144 21.38 12.02 -4.42
C ASN A 144 21.64 12.63 -3.03
N LEU A 145 20.60 12.76 -2.21
CA LEU A 145 20.67 13.30 -0.86
C LEU A 145 20.03 12.30 0.13
N PRO A 146 20.62 12.13 1.33
CA PRO A 146 20.08 11.21 2.32
C PRO A 146 18.79 11.72 2.97
N ALA A 147 18.44 13.00 2.82
CA ALA A 147 17.23 13.58 3.38
C ALA A 147 15.98 13.08 2.64
N ASN A 148 14.89 12.88 3.38
CA ASN A 148 13.54 12.57 2.86
C ASN A 148 13.41 11.29 2.02
N LYS A 149 14.39 10.37 2.07
CA LYS A 149 14.27 9.05 1.42
C LYS A 149 13.01 8.34 1.89
N THR A 150 12.22 7.87 0.94
CA THR A 150 11.01 7.09 1.22
C THR A 150 11.31 5.61 1.10
N LYS A 151 10.32 4.78 1.40
CA LYS A 151 10.40 3.34 1.15
C LYS A 151 10.16 2.96 -0.31
N PHE A 152 9.62 3.87 -1.13
CA PHE A 152 9.25 3.58 -2.50
C PHE A 152 10.48 3.65 -3.40
N ALA A 153 10.72 2.59 -4.16
CA ALA A 153 11.73 2.55 -5.20
C ALA A 153 11.05 2.37 -6.56
N ARG A 154 11.34 3.25 -7.51
CA ARG A 154 10.80 3.22 -8.88
C ARG A 154 11.91 2.92 -9.87
N ARG A 155 11.71 1.89 -10.68
CA ARG A 155 12.60 1.48 -11.76
C ARG A 155 11.81 1.32 -13.05
N ILE A 156 12.37 1.81 -14.13
CA ILE A 156 11.77 1.76 -15.46
C ILE A 156 12.58 0.78 -16.27
N LYS A 157 11.94 -0.30 -16.71
CA LYS A 157 12.50 -1.27 -17.63
C LYS A 157 12.09 -0.90 -19.04
N ILE A 158 13.06 -0.78 -19.92
CA ILE A 158 12.81 -0.53 -21.35
C ILE A 158 13.35 -1.73 -22.12
N GLU A 159 12.45 -2.45 -22.78
CA GLU A 159 12.77 -3.60 -23.61
C GLU A 159 12.46 -3.27 -25.07
N GLU A 160 13.36 -3.68 -25.94
CA GLU A 160 13.18 -3.55 -27.38
C GLU A 160 12.44 -4.77 -27.93
N GLU A 161 11.42 -4.51 -28.73
CA GLU A 161 10.64 -5.52 -29.44
C GLU A 161 10.59 -5.20 -30.94
N ASP A 162 10.20 -6.19 -31.74
CA ASP A 162 9.95 -6.04 -33.18
C ASP A 162 11.12 -5.43 -33.96
N GLY A 163 12.36 -5.79 -33.61
CA GLY A 163 13.55 -5.32 -34.31
C GLY A 163 13.84 -3.82 -34.15
N GLY A 164 13.27 -3.17 -33.13
CA GLY A 164 13.51 -1.77 -32.83
C GLY A 164 12.33 -0.85 -33.07
N GLU A 165 11.25 -1.35 -33.66
CA GLU A 165 10.05 -0.55 -33.97
C GLU A 165 9.18 -0.27 -32.75
N THR A 166 9.28 -1.13 -31.73
CA THR A 166 8.50 -0.97 -30.51
C THR A 166 9.37 -1.02 -29.26
N ARG A 167 8.92 -0.31 -28.23
CA ARG A 167 9.52 -0.34 -26.89
C ARG A 167 8.48 -0.78 -25.90
N LYS A 168 8.73 -1.91 -25.25
CA LYS A 168 7.97 -2.37 -24.09
C LYS A 168 8.54 -1.69 -22.85
N VAL A 169 7.75 -0.81 -22.26
CA VAL A 169 8.15 -0.02 -21.10
C VAL A 169 7.37 -0.51 -19.90
N SER A 170 8.09 -0.98 -18.88
CA SER A 170 7.52 -1.42 -17.61
C SER A 170 8.04 -0.53 -16.48
N SER A 171 7.18 0.29 -15.90
CA SER A 171 7.46 1.09 -14.70
C SER A 171 7.08 0.29 -13.48
N ILE A 172 8.07 -0.09 -12.66
CA ILE A 172 7.91 -1.00 -11.52
C ILE A 172 8.22 -0.22 -10.25
N VAL A 173 7.33 -0.32 -9.27
CA VAL A 173 7.47 0.33 -7.97
C VAL A 173 7.38 -0.72 -6.87
N SER A 174 8.40 -0.80 -6.02
CA SER A 174 8.42 -1.64 -4.82
C SER A 174 8.57 -0.80 -3.56
N TRP A 175 8.06 -1.29 -2.42
CA TRP A 175 8.19 -0.58 -1.12
C TRP A 175 8.70 -1.45 0.03
N ASN A 176 9.34 -2.58 -0.29
CA ASN A 176 9.97 -3.50 0.64
C ASN A 176 11.51 -3.47 0.62
N ASN A 177 12.11 -2.45 -0.02
CA ASN A 177 13.56 -2.36 -0.24
C ASN A 177 14.16 -3.58 -0.97
N LYS A 178 13.37 -4.24 -1.84
CA LYS A 178 13.83 -5.34 -2.68
C LYS A 178 13.59 -5.05 -4.15
N TYR A 179 14.50 -5.57 -4.96
CA TYR A 179 14.32 -5.67 -6.40
C TYR A 179 13.31 -6.78 -6.71
N ILE A 180 12.26 -6.45 -7.46
CA ILE A 180 11.24 -7.40 -7.88
C ILE A 180 10.97 -7.21 -9.37
N ASP A 181 11.17 -8.26 -10.15
CA ASP A 181 10.82 -8.27 -11.57
C ASP A 181 9.32 -8.34 -11.80
N VAL A 182 8.89 -7.88 -12.98
CA VAL A 182 7.49 -7.91 -13.43
C VAL A 182 6.84 -9.27 -13.20
N GLY A 183 7.54 -10.36 -13.53
CA GLY A 183 7.03 -11.73 -13.38
C GLY A 183 6.80 -12.20 -11.93
N SER A 184 7.33 -11.49 -10.94
CA SER A 184 7.15 -11.79 -9.50
C SER A 184 6.52 -10.60 -8.73
N CYS A 185 6.10 -9.57 -9.45
CA CYS A 185 5.54 -8.36 -8.88
C CYS A 185 4.08 -8.59 -8.47
N THR A 186 3.85 -8.68 -7.16
CA THR A 186 2.53 -8.88 -6.56
C THR A 186 2.35 -7.96 -5.37
N THR A 187 1.09 -7.71 -4.99
CA THR A 187 0.76 -6.96 -3.76
C THR A 187 1.34 -7.61 -2.52
N SER A 188 1.39 -8.95 -2.46
CA SER A 188 2.03 -9.70 -1.38
C SER A 188 3.54 -9.48 -1.29
N ASN A 189 4.19 -9.23 -2.43
CA ASN A 189 5.61 -8.88 -2.49
C ASN A 189 5.83 -7.36 -2.43
N GLU A 190 4.82 -6.57 -2.04
CA GLU A 190 4.91 -5.11 -1.94
C GLU A 190 5.39 -4.46 -3.24
N CYS A 191 4.82 -4.90 -4.37
CA CYS A 191 5.20 -4.46 -5.71
C CYS A 191 3.97 -4.18 -6.58
N VAL A 192 4.04 -3.11 -7.38
CA VAL A 192 3.09 -2.76 -8.42
C VAL A 192 3.86 -2.34 -9.67
N TYR A 193 3.31 -2.60 -10.85
CA TYR A 193 3.87 -2.12 -12.10
C TYR A 193 2.78 -1.58 -13.04
N ALA A 194 3.20 -0.69 -13.93
CA ALA A 194 2.44 -0.24 -15.08
C ALA A 194 3.26 -0.53 -16.34
N GLU A 195 2.60 -0.99 -17.39
CA GLU A 195 3.26 -1.39 -18.63
C GLU A 195 2.55 -0.75 -19.83
N ALA A 196 3.34 -0.31 -20.82
CA ALA A 196 2.82 -0.02 -22.14
C ALA A 196 3.82 -0.37 -23.23
N LYS A 197 3.27 -0.68 -24.40
CA LYS A 197 4.02 -0.81 -25.64
C LYS A 197 3.97 0.54 -26.36
N LEU A 198 5.13 1.15 -26.55
CA LEU A 198 5.29 2.38 -27.30
C LEU A 198 5.75 2.05 -28.71
N THR A 199 5.13 2.68 -29.70
CA THR A 199 5.58 2.69 -31.10
C THR A 199 6.30 4.00 -31.37
N LYS A 200 7.11 4.02 -32.43
CA LYS A 200 7.56 5.28 -33.03
C LYS A 200 6.36 6.07 -33.55
N TRP A 201 6.48 7.39 -33.56
CA TRP A 201 5.56 8.24 -34.30
C TRP A 201 6.04 8.33 -35.76
N ASP A 202 5.14 8.03 -36.70
CA ASP A 202 5.32 8.12 -38.17
C ASP A 202 6.38 7.20 -38.83
N GLU A 203 6.53 5.95 -38.38
CA GLU A 203 7.15 4.86 -39.17
C GLU A 203 6.23 3.63 -39.25
#